data_AF-A0A6I1NUR7-F1
#
_entry.id   AF-A0A6I1NUR7-F1
#
_cell.length_a   1.000
_cell.length_b   1.000
_cell.length_c   1.000
_cell.angle_alpha   90.00
_cell.angle_beta   90.00
_cell.angle_gamma   90.00
#
_symmetry.space_group_name_H-M   'P 1'
#
loop_
_entity.id
_entity.type
_entity.pdbx_description
1 polymer ?
#
loop_
_entity_poly.entity_id
_entity_poly.type
_entity_poly.pdbx_seq_one_letter_code
_entity_poly.pdbx_strand_id
1 'polypeptide(L)' 'RVASREEYVTDIAVLPDGATLVLQAGKRTLSLKADDLEHYKGERGRRGNKLPRGFQRVDALLVEPLS' A
#
# COMPACT_ATOMS: atom_id res chain seq x y z
N ARG A 1 -8.01 -4.09 -24.60
CA ARG A 1 -7.05 -4.02 -23.47
C ARG A 1 -7.63 -3.51 -22.14
N VAL A 2 -8.96 -3.33 -22.02
CA VAL A 2 -9.66 -3.11 -20.73
C VAL A 2 -10.48 -4.35 -20.31
N ALA A 3 -10.61 -5.35 -21.19
CA ALA A 3 -11.50 -6.50 -21.00
C ALA A 3 -10.92 -7.64 -20.15
N SER A 4 -9.60 -7.71 -19.98
CA SER A 4 -8.97 -8.62 -19.02
C SER A 4 -8.73 -7.82 -17.74
N ARG A 5 -9.39 -8.19 -16.63
CA ARG A 5 -9.23 -7.59 -15.29
C ARG A 5 -7.83 -7.89 -14.70
N GLU A 6 -6.77 -7.70 -15.47
CA GLU A 6 -5.42 -8.13 -15.12
C GLU A 6 -4.85 -7.33 -13.96
N GLU A 7 -5.20 -6.04 -13.82
CA GLU A 7 -4.81 -5.21 -12.68
C GLU A 7 -5.91 -4.17 -12.37
N TYR A 8 -6.36 -4.11 -11.12
CA TYR A 8 -7.31 -3.12 -10.61
C TYR A 8 -6.96 -2.74 -9.17
N VAL A 9 -7.47 -1.59 -8.69
CA VAL A 9 -7.27 -1.13 -7.31
C VAL A 9 -8.07 -2.02 -6.37
N THR A 10 -7.41 -2.61 -5.36
CA THR A 10 -8.06 -3.44 -4.33
C THR A 10 -8.39 -2.67 -3.06
N ASP A 11 -7.54 -1.70 -2.70
CA ASP A 11 -7.63 -0.99 -1.43
C ASP A 11 -7.21 0.49 -1.59
N ILE A 12 -7.74 1.33 -0.70
CA ILE A 12 -7.36 2.74 -0.59
C ILE A 12 -7.39 3.17 0.88
N ALA A 13 -6.42 3.98 1.28
CA ALA A 13 -6.36 4.59 2.61
C ALA A 13 -5.94 6.06 2.48
N VAL A 14 -6.46 6.89 3.39
CA VAL A 14 -6.02 8.27 3.56
C VAL A 14 -5.13 8.32 4.79
N LEU A 15 -3.93 8.85 4.64
CA LEU A 15 -2.95 8.93 5.71
C LEU A 15 -2.78 10.38 6.17
N PRO A 16 -2.86 10.65 7.49
CA PRO A 16 -2.31 11.86 8.07
C PRO A 16 -0.81 11.97 7.77
N ASP A 17 -0.30 13.19 7.80
CA ASP A 17 1.15 13.41 7.67
C ASP A 17 1.92 12.68 8.78
N GLY A 18 3.02 12.04 8.41
CA GLY A 18 3.86 11.24 9.33
C GLY A 18 3.25 9.91 9.82
N ALA A 19 2.02 9.55 9.44
CA ALA A 19 1.39 8.30 9.87
C ALA A 19 2.08 7.04 9.31
N THR A 20 1.88 5.91 9.99
CA THR A 20 2.35 4.60 9.53
C THR A 20 1.23 3.86 8.81
N LEU A 21 1.51 3.38 7.58
CA LEU A 21 0.62 2.44 6.89
C LEU A 21 0.98 1.02 7.30
N VAL A 22 0.01 0.24 7.77
CA VAL A 22 0.21 -1.17 8.07
C VAL A 22 -0.56 -2.03 7.07
N LEU A 23 0.16 -2.89 6.35
CA LEU A 23 -0.40 -3.86 5.42
C LEU A 23 -0.44 -5.24 6.08
N GLN A 24 -1.60 -5.89 6.00
CA GLN A 24 -1.75 -7.29 6.40
C GLN A 24 -1.77 -8.18 5.14
N ALA A 25 -0.98 -9.25 5.16
CA ALA A 25 -0.90 -10.25 4.09
C ALA A 25 -0.81 -11.65 4.69
N GLY A 26 -1.95 -12.32 4.82
CA GLY A 26 -2.15 -13.54 5.58
C GLY A 26 -1.75 -13.34 7.04
N LYS A 27 -0.76 -14.10 7.50
CA LYS A 27 -0.22 -14.00 8.88
C LYS A 27 0.92 -12.98 9.01
N ARG A 28 1.24 -12.24 7.94
CA ARG A 28 2.37 -11.31 7.91
C ARG A 28 1.87 -9.88 7.95
N THR A 29 2.67 -9.04 8.58
CA THR A 29 2.43 -7.59 8.67
C THR A 29 3.64 -6.85 8.12
N LEU A 30 3.39 -5.81 7.34
CA LEU A 30 4.39 -4.84 6.89
C LEU A 30 3.95 -3.45 7.34
N SER A 31 4.73 -2.82 8.21
CA SER A 31 4.52 -1.43 8.62
C SER A 31 5.45 -0.54 7.80
N LEU A 32 4.88 0.41 7.06
CA LEU A 32 5.60 1.42 6.29
C LEU A 32 5.49 2.74 7.03
N LYS A 33 6.61 3.21 7.59
CA LYS A 33 6.68 4.55 8.16
C LYS A 33 6.69 5.59 7.05
N ALA A 34 6.54 6.86 7.40
CA ALA A 34 6.55 7.98 6.46
C ALA A 34 7.75 7.92 5.49
N ASP A 35 8.96 7.67 6.00
CA ASP A 35 10.17 7.57 5.18
C ASP A 35 10.15 6.37 4.23
N ASP A 36 9.56 5.24 4.63
CA ASP A 36 9.41 4.07 3.76
C ASP A 36 8.39 4.33 2.64
N LEU A 37 7.35 5.13 2.93
CA LEU A 37 6.32 5.51 1.97
C LEU A 37 6.86 6.41 0.85
N GLU A 38 7.94 7.16 1.09
CA GLU A 38 8.61 7.94 0.03
C GLU A 38 9.00 7.07 -1.17
N HIS A 39 9.39 5.80 -0.92
CA HIS A 39 9.72 4.86 -1.99
C HIS A 39 8.52 4.48 -2.87
N TYR A 40 7.29 4.65 -2.39
CA TYR A 40 6.06 4.28 -3.09
C TYR A 40 5.27 5.50 -3.60
N LYS A 41 5.71 6.73 -3.29
CA LYS A 41 5.15 7.95 -3.85
C LYS A 41 5.48 8.07 -5.34
N GLY A 42 4.53 8.58 -6.11
CA GLY A 42 4.68 8.77 -7.55
C GLY A 42 3.54 9.60 -8.15
N GLU A 43 3.65 9.90 -9.43
CA GLU A 43 2.63 10.67 -10.16
C GLU A 43 1.27 9.95 -10.17
N ARG A 44 0.19 10.72 -10.00
CA ARG A 44 -1.18 10.21 -10.09
C ARG A 44 -1.42 9.55 -11.46
N GLY A 45 -2.06 8.38 -11.45
CA GLY A 45 -2.38 7.64 -12.68
C GLY A 45 -1.28 6.70 -13.16
N ARG A 46 -0.12 6.66 -12.47
CA ARG A 46 0.88 5.60 -12.64
C ARG A 46 0.50 4.35 -11.84
N ARG A 47 1.03 3.20 -12.24
CA ARG A 47 0.82 1.89 -11.59
C ARG A 47 1.43 1.81 -10.18
N GLY A 48 2.44 2.61 -9.87
CA GLY A 48 3.19 2.55 -8.60
C GLY A 48 4.22 1.42 -8.54
N ASN A 49 5.05 1.46 -7.49
CA ASN A 49 6.09 0.45 -7.23
C ASN A 49 5.49 -0.82 -6.62
N LYS A 50 6.08 -1.98 -6.95
CA LYS A 50 5.62 -3.26 -6.38
C LYS A 50 6.01 -3.36 -4.91
N LEU A 51 5.10 -3.86 -4.09
CA LEU A 51 5.41 -4.29 -2.73
C LEU A 51 6.43 -5.46 -2.74
N PRO A 52 7.18 -5.65 -1.65
CA PRO A 52 8.08 -6.79 -1.50
C PRO A 52 7.35 -8.12 -1.69
N ARG A 53 8.08 -9.14 -2.15
CA ARG A 53 7.51 -10.48 -2.31
C ARG A 53 6.94 -10.97 -0.98
N GLY A 54 5.74 -11.54 -1.05
CA GLY A 54 4.99 -12.00 0.13
C GLY A 54 4.06 -10.96 0.76
N PHE A 55 4.07 -9.72 0.28
CA PHE A 55 3.08 -8.68 0.62
C PHE A 55 2.26 -8.22 -0.59
N GLN A 56 2.37 -8.89 -1.74
CA GLN A 56 1.66 -8.53 -2.98
C GLN A 56 0.20 -8.98 -3.01
N ARG A 57 -0.22 -9.83 -2.06
CA ARG A 57 -1.62 -10.14 -1.78
C ARG A 57 -1.97 -9.50 -0.45
N VAL A 58 -2.50 -8.28 -0.51
CA VAL A 58 -2.91 -7.51 0.66
C VAL A 58 -4.34 -7.94 1.03
N ASP A 59 -4.55 -8.22 2.30
CA ASP A 59 -5.86 -8.57 2.84
C ASP A 59 -6.50 -7.38 3.58
N ALA A 60 -5.69 -6.47 4.15
CA ALA A 60 -6.17 -5.25 4.79
C ALA A 60 -5.11 -4.14 4.85
N LEU A 61 -5.58 -2.90 4.91
CA LEU A 61 -4.80 -1.71 5.24
C LEU A 61 -5.28 -1.13 6.57
N LEU A 62 -4.34 -0.76 7.44
CA LEU A 62 -4.59 -0.06 8.69
C LEU A 62 -3.74 1.22 8.72
N VAL A 63 -4.32 2.30 9.22
CA VAL A 63 -3.61 3.58 9.39
C VAL A 63 -3.37 3.78 10.87
N GLU A 64 -2.11 3.77 11.28
CA GLU A 64 -1.70 4.07 12.64
C GLU A 64 -1.33 5.57 12.71
N PRO A 65 -2.12 6.40 13.43
CA PRO A 65 -1.80 7.81 13.62
C PRO A 65 -0.56 7.96 14.52
N LEU A 66 0.11 9.10 14.39
CA LEU A 66 1.11 9.51 15.37
C LEU A 66 0.44 9.65 16.74
N SER A 67 1.01 8.99 17.76
CA SER A 67 0.62 9.12 19.16
C SER A 67 0.89 10.51 19.71
#